data_AF-A0A8S3EU01-F1
#
_entry.id   AF-A0A8S3EU01-F1
#
_cell.length_a   1.000
_cell.length_b   1.000
_cell.length_c   1.000
_cell.angle_alpha   90.00
_cell.angle_beta   90.00
_cell.angle_gamma   90.00
#
_symmetry.space_group_name_H-M   'P 1'
#
loop_
_entity.id
_entity.type
_entity.pdbx_description
1 polymer ?
#
loop_
_entity_poly.entity_id
_entity_poly.type
_entity_poly.pdbx_seq_one_letter_code
_entity_poly.pdbx_strand_id
1 'polypeptide(L)'
;FWDDWIESIEGVRKHLWRVAYPEKFYFVGELMSMSTFSPKMDHLACFLPGNMAFGWSFRSDLSYLLDMAKELTKTCYQMYVKQSTGLSPEIAYFNIDSNSNESTIIVRANDIHNLLRPEFIESLYYMYHLTGDKIYQEWGWNVFQSFEKYTRQTDGYSSINDVRNKENVRPR
;
A
#
# COMPACT_ATOMS: atom_id res chain seq x y z
N PHE A 1 8.38 -13.37 -21.04
CA PHE A 1 8.44 -13.01 -19.61
C PHE A 1 8.84 -11.56 -19.41
N TRP A 2 10.07 -11.14 -19.72
CA TRP A 2 10.48 -9.74 -19.50
C TRP A 2 9.64 -8.75 -20.30
N ASP A 3 9.40 -9.03 -21.58
CA ASP A 3 8.56 -8.18 -22.43
C ASP A 3 7.12 -8.11 -21.90
N ASP A 4 6.52 -9.25 -21.56
CA ASP A 4 5.16 -9.31 -20.98
C ASP A 4 5.08 -8.55 -19.65
N TRP A 5 6.11 -8.60 -18.82
CA TRP A 5 6.17 -7.88 -17.55
C TRP A 5 6.24 -6.37 -17.78
N ILE A 6 7.08 -5.90 -18.69
CA ILE A 6 7.17 -4.48 -19.06
C ILE A 6 5.84 -4.01 -19.64
N GLU A 7 5.24 -4.77 -20.56
CA GLU A 7 3.93 -4.48 -21.12
C GLU A 7 2.87 -4.38 -20.02
N SER A 8 2.92 -5.27 -19.01
CA SER A 8 2.01 -5.24 -17.86
C SER A 8 2.19 -3.98 -17.02
N ILE A 9 3.42 -3.57 -16.70
CA ILE A 9 3.69 -2.34 -15.95
C ILE A 9 3.26 -1.09 -16.74
N GLU A 10 3.46 -1.07 -18.05
CA GLU A 10 2.94 -0.02 -18.92
C GLU A 10 1.41 0.03 -18.91
N GLY A 11 0.76 -1.14 -18.91
CA GLY A 11 -0.68 -1.27 -18.72
C GLY A 11 -1.14 -0.66 -17.39
N VAL A 12 -0.48 -0.99 -16.27
CA VAL A 12 -0.75 -0.39 -14.95
C VAL A 12 -0.60 1.13 -15.01
N ARG A 13 0.52 1.63 -15.54
CA ARG A 13 0.81 3.07 -15.64
C ARG A 13 -0.24 3.81 -16.44
N LYS A 14 -0.70 3.23 -17.56
CA LYS A 14 -1.68 3.84 -18.45
C LYS A 14 -3.10 3.79 -17.88
N HIS A 15 -3.49 2.65 -17.32
CA HIS A 15 -4.90 2.38 -17.04
C HIS A 15 -5.28 2.51 -15.56
N LEU A 16 -4.36 2.16 -14.65
CA LEU A 16 -4.67 1.99 -13.23
C LEU A 16 -4.01 3.04 -12.31
N TRP A 17 -2.95 3.70 -12.77
CA TRP A 17 -2.21 4.69 -12.00
C TRP A 17 -2.97 6.02 -11.92
N ARG A 18 -3.31 6.47 -10.72
CA ARG A 18 -4.02 7.75 -10.47
C ARG A 18 -3.44 8.48 -9.26
N VAL A 19 -3.82 9.75 -9.14
CA VAL A 19 -3.49 10.62 -8.01
C VAL A 19 -4.73 10.78 -7.14
N ALA A 20 -4.54 10.67 -5.83
CA ALA A 20 -5.55 10.89 -4.82
C ALA A 20 -5.33 12.24 -4.11
N TYR A 21 -6.39 12.93 -3.74
CA TYR A 21 -6.40 14.28 -3.20
C TYR A 21 -6.92 14.33 -1.75
N PRO A 22 -6.56 15.36 -0.94
CA PRO A 22 -5.71 16.49 -1.30
C PRO A 22 -4.20 16.23 -1.20
N GLU A 23 -3.75 15.17 -0.52
CA GLU A 23 -2.32 14.90 -0.27
C GLU A 23 -1.48 14.53 -1.50
N LYS A 24 -2.10 14.28 -2.66
CA LYS A 24 -1.46 13.88 -3.93
C LYS A 24 -0.69 12.56 -3.82
N PHE A 25 -1.34 11.54 -3.27
CA PHE A 25 -0.79 10.18 -3.24
C PHE A 25 -1.05 9.45 -4.54
N TYR A 26 -0.03 8.80 -5.09
CA TYR A 26 -0.19 7.94 -6.26
C TYR A 26 -0.58 6.53 -5.85
N PHE A 27 -1.60 5.97 -6.48
CA PHE A 27 -2.11 4.65 -6.17
C PHE A 27 -2.49 3.88 -7.45
N VAL A 28 -2.71 2.58 -7.30
CA VAL A 28 -3.23 1.71 -8.36
C VAL A 28 -4.68 1.35 -8.06
N GLY A 29 -5.59 1.78 -8.93
CA GLY A 29 -7.01 1.42 -8.84
C GLY A 29 -7.35 0.17 -9.66
N GLU A 30 -8.63 -0.10 -9.77
CA GLU A 30 -9.18 -1.18 -10.59
C GLU A 30 -9.87 -0.63 -11.85
N LEU A 31 -9.97 -1.47 -12.88
CA LEU A 31 -10.76 -1.19 -14.07
C LEU A 31 -11.90 -2.19 -14.18
N MET A 32 -13.12 -1.72 -13.88
CA MET A 32 -14.34 -2.50 -14.05
C MET A 32 -14.83 -2.38 -15.51
N SER A 33 -15.21 -3.50 -16.12
CA SER A 33 -15.83 -3.58 -17.44
C SER A 33 -15.12 -2.73 -18.52
N MET A 34 -13.80 -2.89 -18.65
CA MET A 34 -12.91 -2.24 -19.65
C MET A 34 -12.83 -0.71 -19.67
N SER A 35 -13.72 0.03 -19.00
CA SER A 35 -13.72 1.52 -19.05
C SER A 35 -14.00 2.22 -17.74
N THR A 36 -14.56 1.55 -16.74
CA THR A 36 -14.98 2.20 -15.50
C THR A 36 -13.88 2.07 -14.46
N PHE A 37 -13.15 3.15 -14.22
CA PHE A 37 -12.14 3.19 -13.17
C PHE A 37 -12.81 3.17 -11.79
N SER A 38 -12.29 2.32 -10.90
CA SER A 38 -12.67 2.24 -9.50
C SER A 38 -11.45 2.65 -8.66
N PRO A 39 -11.55 3.66 -7.77
CA PRO A 39 -10.44 4.08 -6.92
C PRO A 39 -10.24 3.15 -5.72
N LYS A 40 -10.50 1.85 -5.89
CA LYS A 40 -10.32 0.78 -4.91
C LYS A 40 -8.91 0.22 -5.07
N MET A 41 -8.20 0.04 -3.96
CA MET A 41 -6.92 -0.65 -3.91
C MET A 41 -6.93 -1.60 -2.72
N ASP A 42 -6.71 -2.87 -2.99
CA ASP A 42 -6.50 -3.86 -1.95
C ASP A 42 -5.09 -3.68 -1.35
N HIS A 43 -4.93 -3.97 -0.06
CA HIS A 43 -3.61 -4.00 0.59
C HIS A 43 -2.65 -4.95 -0.13
N LEU A 44 -3.19 -6.01 -0.74
CA LEU A 44 -2.46 -6.92 -1.63
C LEU A 44 -1.65 -6.19 -2.70
N ALA A 45 -2.15 -5.08 -3.26
CA ALA A 45 -1.46 -4.32 -4.30
C ALA A 45 -0.16 -3.65 -3.80
N CYS A 46 0.07 -3.62 -2.48
CA CYS A 46 1.33 -3.15 -1.89
C CYS A 46 2.52 -4.09 -2.10
N PHE A 47 2.38 -5.20 -2.83
CA PHE A 47 3.52 -5.98 -3.35
C PHE A 47 4.21 -5.28 -4.54
N LEU A 48 3.44 -4.49 -5.30
CA LEU A 48 3.85 -3.92 -6.57
C LEU A 48 5.05 -2.96 -6.47
N PRO A 49 5.22 -2.12 -5.42
CA PRO A 49 6.42 -1.32 -5.27
C PRO A 49 7.71 -2.15 -5.25
N GLY A 50 7.75 -3.23 -4.46
CA GLY A 50 8.88 -4.15 -4.40
C GLY A 50 9.14 -4.81 -5.75
N ASN A 51 8.07 -5.21 -6.45
CA ASN A 51 8.16 -5.76 -7.80
C ASN A 51 8.77 -4.77 -8.81
N MET A 52 8.31 -3.52 -8.84
CA MET A 52 8.83 -2.47 -9.73
C MET A 52 10.29 -2.11 -9.40
N ALA A 53 10.62 -2.00 -8.11
CA ALA A 53 12.00 -1.73 -7.69
C ALA A 53 12.94 -2.87 -8.07
N PHE A 54 12.52 -4.11 -7.87
CA PHE A 54 13.28 -5.28 -8.31
C PHE A 54 13.45 -5.31 -9.83
N GLY A 55 12.41 -5.02 -10.61
CA GLY A 55 12.53 -4.89 -12.07
C GLY A 55 13.52 -3.79 -12.49
N TRP A 56 13.50 -2.63 -11.82
CA TRP A 56 14.46 -1.54 -12.04
C TRP A 56 15.91 -1.99 -11.83
N SER A 57 16.19 -2.89 -10.88
CA SER A 57 17.56 -3.40 -10.64
C SER A 57 18.17 -4.13 -11.85
N PHE A 58 17.35 -4.65 -12.76
CA PHE A 58 17.79 -5.27 -14.02
C PHE A 58 17.66 -4.33 -15.23
N ARG A 59 16.81 -3.30 -15.11
CA ARG A 59 16.48 -2.33 -16.17
C ARG A 59 16.63 -0.91 -15.64
N SER A 60 17.85 -0.56 -15.22
CA SER A 60 18.15 0.75 -14.65
C SER A 60 17.98 1.89 -15.65
N ASP A 61 17.93 1.58 -16.95
CA ASP A 61 17.56 2.50 -18.03
C ASP A 61 16.11 2.98 -17.92
N LEU A 62 15.23 2.18 -17.29
CA LEU A 62 13.83 2.51 -17.05
C LEU A 62 13.64 3.15 -15.67
N SER A 63 14.20 4.35 -15.47
CA SER A 63 14.20 5.04 -14.17
C SER A 63 12.80 5.23 -13.57
N TYR A 64 11.78 5.36 -14.41
CA TYR A 64 10.39 5.54 -13.98
C TYR A 64 9.87 4.38 -13.11
N LEU A 65 10.45 3.18 -13.23
CA LEU A 65 10.09 2.03 -12.39
C LEU A 65 10.40 2.31 -10.92
N LEU A 66 11.59 2.84 -10.62
CA LEU A 66 11.98 3.19 -9.27
C LEU A 66 11.17 4.39 -8.75
N ASP A 67 10.89 5.37 -9.60
CA ASP A 67 10.08 6.53 -9.22
C ASP A 67 8.65 6.12 -8.85
N MET A 68 8.01 5.27 -9.67
CA MET A 68 6.70 4.70 -9.36
C MET A 68 6.75 3.82 -8.10
N ALA A 69 7.81 3.03 -7.91
CA ALA A 69 7.99 2.24 -6.70
C ALA A 69 8.06 3.12 -5.44
N LYS A 70 8.82 4.21 -5.47
CA LYS A 70 8.91 5.16 -4.35
C LYS A 70 7.56 5.78 -4.03
N GLU A 71 6.84 6.26 -5.03
CA GLU A 71 5.53 6.88 -4.86
C GLU A 71 4.49 5.90 -4.30
N LEU A 72 4.41 4.69 -4.85
CA LEU A 72 3.46 3.69 -4.37
C LEU A 72 3.83 3.15 -2.98
N THR A 73 5.12 2.99 -2.67
CA THR A 73 5.58 2.62 -1.31
C THR A 73 5.13 3.66 -0.30
N LYS A 74 5.26 4.95 -0.62
CA LYS A 74 4.79 6.04 0.23
C LYS A 74 3.29 5.96 0.45
N THR A 75 2.49 5.72 -0.59
CA THR A 75 1.04 5.55 -0.46
C THR A 75 0.67 4.35 0.40
N CYS A 76 1.33 3.20 0.21
CA CYS A 76 1.14 2.02 1.05
C CYS A 76 1.47 2.31 2.51
N TYR A 77 2.55 3.06 2.80
CA TYR A 77 2.83 3.49 4.18
C TYR A 77 1.70 4.36 4.75
N GLN A 78 1.12 5.26 3.93
CA GLN A 78 0.00 6.11 4.34
C GLN A 78 -1.28 5.31 4.60
N MET A 79 -1.49 4.17 3.95
CA MET A 79 -2.59 3.25 4.28
C MET A 79 -2.48 2.72 5.71
N TYR A 80 -1.26 2.56 6.25
CA TYR A 80 -1.00 2.18 7.65
C TYR A 80 -1.15 3.37 8.60
N VAL A 81 -0.35 4.42 8.42
CA VAL A 81 -0.21 5.49 9.43
C VAL A 81 -1.41 6.43 9.54
N LYS A 82 -2.31 6.43 8.54
CA LYS A 82 -3.59 7.14 8.66
C LYS A 82 -4.62 6.41 9.51
N GLN A 83 -4.40 5.14 9.84
CA GLN A 83 -5.28 4.41 10.75
C GLN A 83 -4.84 4.61 12.20
N SER A 84 -5.80 4.59 13.13
CA SER A 84 -5.52 4.82 14.56
C SER A 84 -4.56 3.79 15.18
N THR A 85 -4.55 2.57 14.65
CA THR A 85 -3.68 1.48 15.12
C THR A 85 -2.32 1.48 14.43
N GLY A 86 -2.12 2.28 13.38
CA GLY A 86 -0.92 2.20 12.55
C GLY A 86 -0.87 0.94 11.68
N LEU A 87 -1.99 0.23 11.50
CA LEU A 87 -2.12 -0.96 10.65
C LEU A 87 -3.07 -0.67 9.47
N SER A 88 -2.70 -1.11 8.27
CA SER A 88 -3.54 -0.93 7.09
C SER A 88 -4.83 -1.76 7.16
N PRO A 89 -5.96 -1.26 6.64
CA PRO A 89 -7.12 -2.10 6.33
C PRO A 89 -6.80 -3.08 5.19
N GLU A 90 -7.68 -4.05 4.95
CA GLU A 90 -7.61 -4.94 3.79
C GLU A 90 -7.83 -4.21 2.47
N ILE A 91 -8.73 -3.21 2.45
CA ILE A 91 -9.09 -2.46 1.24
C ILE A 91 -9.18 -0.98 1.58
N ALA A 92 -8.58 -0.15 0.73
CA ALA A 92 -8.67 1.30 0.78
C ALA A 92 -9.33 1.84 -0.49
N TYR A 93 -10.05 2.94 -0.35
CA TYR A 93 -10.58 3.74 -1.44
C TYR A 93 -9.92 5.11 -1.44
N PHE A 94 -9.67 5.64 -2.62
CA PHE A 94 -8.93 6.89 -2.78
C PHE A 94 -9.82 8.00 -3.32
N ASN A 95 -9.79 9.16 -2.68
CA ASN A 95 -10.49 10.33 -3.18
C ASN A 95 -9.76 10.88 -4.41
N ILE A 96 -10.41 10.81 -5.58
CA ILE A 96 -9.86 11.31 -6.85
C ILE A 96 -10.42 12.68 -7.26
N ASP A 97 -11.33 13.25 -6.47
CA ASP A 97 -11.84 14.60 -6.70
C ASP A 97 -10.94 15.63 -6.01
N SER A 98 -10.27 16.45 -6.81
CA SER A 98 -9.38 17.50 -6.32
C SER A 98 -10.10 18.64 -5.58
N ASN A 99 -11.41 18.77 -5.74
CA ASN A 99 -12.22 19.80 -5.10
C ASN A 99 -12.94 19.30 -3.83
N SER A 100 -12.84 18.00 -3.55
CA SER A 100 -13.45 17.40 -2.38
C SER A 100 -12.60 17.67 -1.13
N ASN A 101 -13.29 17.97 -0.03
CA ASN A 101 -12.69 18.10 1.30
C ASN A 101 -12.65 16.76 2.06
N GLU A 102 -12.99 15.65 1.41
CA GLU A 102 -12.89 14.32 1.99
C GLU A 102 -11.43 13.88 2.17
N SER A 103 -11.22 12.94 3.10
CA SER A 103 -9.90 12.35 3.33
C SER A 103 -9.38 11.64 2.09
N THR A 104 -8.06 11.73 1.84
CA THR A 104 -7.44 11.03 0.69
C THR A 104 -7.65 9.54 0.69
N ILE A 105 -7.60 8.91 1.86
CA ILE A 105 -7.76 7.47 2.04
C ILE A 105 -9.02 7.24 2.85
N ILE A 106 -9.96 6.51 2.25
CA ILE A 106 -11.27 6.18 2.78
C ILE A 106 -11.33 4.67 3.00
N VAL A 107 -11.80 4.26 4.18
CA VAL A 107 -11.94 2.85 4.54
C VAL A 107 -13.40 2.55 4.85
N ARG A 108 -14.01 1.62 4.12
CA ARG A 108 -15.41 1.24 4.30
C ARG A 108 -15.56 0.24 5.45
N ALA A 109 -16.72 0.24 6.10
CA ALA A 109 -16.95 -0.55 7.31
C ALA A 109 -16.69 -2.07 7.18
N ASN A 110 -16.79 -2.66 5.99
CA ASN A 110 -16.52 -4.08 5.78
C ASN A 110 -15.03 -4.39 5.56
N ASP A 111 -14.21 -3.38 5.33
CA ASP A 111 -12.83 -3.51 4.85
C ASP A 111 -11.78 -3.15 5.91
N ILE A 112 -12.23 -2.72 7.08
CA ILE A 112 -11.42 -2.17 8.20
C ILE A 112 -10.60 -3.20 8.97
N HIS A 113 -10.58 -4.45 8.54
CA HIS A 113 -9.85 -5.51 9.21
C HIS A 113 -8.39 -5.56 8.75
N ASN A 114 -7.52 -6.17 9.55
CA ASN A 114 -6.14 -6.46 9.19
C ASN A 114 -5.83 -7.93 9.47
N LEU A 115 -5.32 -8.63 8.45
CA LEU A 115 -5.02 -10.06 8.51
C LEU A 115 -3.52 -10.39 8.65
N LEU A 116 -2.74 -9.46 9.19
CA LEU A 116 -1.27 -9.60 9.37
C LEU A 116 -0.53 -9.81 8.04
N ARG A 117 -1.03 -9.22 6.95
CA ARG A 117 -0.48 -9.47 5.62
C ARG A 117 0.88 -8.81 5.37
N PRO A 118 1.76 -9.42 4.56
CA PRO A 118 3.17 -9.04 4.47
C PRO A 118 3.52 -8.03 3.37
N GLU A 119 2.63 -7.75 2.42
CA GLU A 119 2.97 -7.20 1.10
C GLU A 119 3.69 -5.84 1.20
N PHE A 120 3.29 -4.99 2.14
CA PHE A 120 3.98 -3.73 2.39
C PHE A 120 5.39 -3.93 2.96
N ILE A 121 5.56 -4.82 3.94
CA ILE A 121 6.87 -5.14 4.52
C ILE A 121 7.79 -5.79 3.48
N GLU A 122 7.24 -6.64 2.61
CA GLU A 122 7.95 -7.20 1.45
C GLU A 122 8.48 -6.09 0.53
N SER A 123 7.63 -5.12 0.18
CA SER A 123 8.07 -3.96 -0.62
C SER A 123 9.15 -3.14 0.09
N LEU A 124 9.03 -2.90 1.39
CA LEU A 124 10.07 -2.19 2.16
C LEU A 124 11.42 -2.92 2.13
N TYR A 125 11.42 -4.24 2.18
CA TYR A 125 12.64 -5.05 2.05
C TYR A 125 13.37 -4.76 0.73
N TYR A 126 12.66 -4.83 -0.40
CA TYR A 126 13.25 -4.54 -1.71
C TYR A 126 13.71 -3.09 -1.82
N MET A 127 12.87 -2.15 -1.37
CA MET A 127 13.19 -0.72 -1.43
C MET A 127 14.48 -0.41 -0.64
N TYR A 128 14.62 -0.92 0.59
CA TYR A 128 15.84 -0.75 1.37
C TYR A 128 17.07 -1.36 0.70
N HIS A 129 16.99 -2.62 0.26
CA HIS A 129 18.15 -3.32 -0.31
C HIS A 129 18.64 -2.70 -1.62
N LEU A 130 17.74 -2.11 -2.41
CA LEU A 130 18.06 -1.56 -3.72
C LEU A 130 18.45 -0.08 -3.68
N THR A 131 17.94 0.69 -2.72
CA THR A 131 18.26 2.13 -2.62
C THR A 131 19.22 2.48 -1.49
N GLY A 132 19.33 1.63 -0.46
CA GLY A 132 20.05 1.92 0.78
C GLY A 132 19.40 2.96 1.69
N ASP A 133 18.19 3.46 1.34
CA ASP A 133 17.50 4.49 2.12
C ASP A 133 16.90 3.89 3.40
N LYS A 134 17.38 4.37 4.55
CA LYS A 134 16.99 3.87 5.88
C LYS A 134 15.55 4.20 6.24
N ILE A 135 14.90 5.13 5.55
CA ILE A 135 13.49 5.45 5.79
C ILE A 135 12.59 4.20 5.70
N TYR A 136 12.92 3.25 4.82
CA TYR A 136 12.15 2.02 4.66
C TYR A 136 12.28 1.08 5.86
N GLN A 137 13.42 1.09 6.54
CA GLN A 137 13.60 0.34 7.80
C GLN A 137 12.80 1.00 8.93
N GLU A 138 12.81 2.34 9.00
CA GLU A 138 12.05 3.09 9.99
C GLU A 138 10.53 2.86 9.83
N TRP A 139 10.02 2.90 8.59
CA TRP A 139 8.62 2.59 8.31
C TRP A 139 8.26 1.15 8.70
N GLY A 140 9.13 0.18 8.39
CA GLY A 140 8.95 -1.22 8.79
C GLY A 140 8.92 -1.39 10.30
N TRP A 141 9.79 -0.67 11.02
CA TRP A 141 9.82 -0.68 12.49
C TRP A 141 8.54 -0.10 13.09
N ASN A 142 8.03 1.00 12.57
CA ASN A 142 6.77 1.60 13.04
C ASN A 142 5.58 0.64 12.87
N VAL A 143 5.52 -0.06 11.74
CA VAL A 143 4.49 -1.09 11.50
C VAL A 143 4.66 -2.29 12.42
N PHE A 144 5.90 -2.76 12.62
CA PHE A 144 6.19 -3.84 13.57
C PHE A 144 5.74 -3.50 14.99
N GLN A 145 6.05 -2.29 15.47
CA GLN A 145 5.58 -1.82 16.78
C GLN A 145 4.05 -1.78 16.89
N SER A 146 3.36 -1.49 15.79
CA SER A 146 1.90 -1.51 15.72
C SER A 146 1.35 -2.93 15.82
N PHE A 147 1.98 -3.92 15.16
CA PHE A 147 1.65 -5.34 15.35
C PHE A 147 1.89 -5.79 16.79
N GLU A 148 3.07 -5.53 17.36
CA GLU A 148 3.39 -5.86 18.76
C GLU A 148 2.34 -5.33 19.74
N LYS A 149 1.86 -4.11 19.50
CA LYS A 149 0.92 -3.44 20.40
C LYS A 149 -0.51 -3.92 20.25
N TYR A 150 -0.98 -4.15 19.02
CA TYR A 150 -2.42 -4.31 18.76
C TYR A 150 -2.83 -5.72 18.35
N THR A 151 -1.89 -6.60 17.98
CA THR A 151 -2.22 -7.94 17.48
C THR A 151 -1.68 -9.06 18.36
N ARG A 152 -0.75 -8.77 19.26
CA ARG A 152 -0.14 -9.74 20.20
C ARG A 152 -1.16 -10.34 21.16
N GLN A 153 -1.14 -11.66 21.26
CA GLN A 153 -1.88 -12.49 22.21
C GLN A 153 -0.89 -13.18 23.16
N THR A 154 -1.39 -13.95 24.14
CA THR A 154 -0.54 -14.70 25.07
C THR A 154 0.46 -15.60 24.34
N ASP A 155 0.02 -16.30 23.29
CA ASP A 155 0.80 -17.35 22.61
C ASP A 155 1.08 -17.05 21.12
N GLY A 156 0.90 -15.80 20.67
CA GLY A 156 1.12 -15.46 19.26
C GLY A 156 0.51 -14.12 18.85
N TYR A 157 -0.01 -14.06 17.63
CA TYR A 157 -0.65 -12.87 17.06
C TYR A 157 -1.98 -13.27 16.41
N SER A 158 -2.95 -12.37 16.43
CA SER A 158 -4.24 -12.57 15.76
C SER A 158 -4.55 -11.44 14.79
N SER A 159 -5.36 -11.76 13.79
CA SER A 159 -6.02 -10.76 12.96
C SER A 159 -6.92 -9.86 13.81
N ILE A 160 -7.11 -8.61 13.39
CA ILE A 160 -7.99 -7.66 14.09
C ILE A 160 -9.12 -7.19 13.17
N ASN A 161 -10.29 -6.93 13.76
CA ASN A 161 -11.49 -6.57 13.00
C ASN A 161 -11.60 -5.08 12.66
N ASP A 162 -10.97 -4.16 13.40
CA ASP A 162 -11.07 -2.71 13.14
C ASP A 162 -9.73 -1.99 13.41
N VAL A 163 -9.03 -1.59 12.36
CA VAL A 163 -7.78 -0.81 12.42
C VAL A 163 -7.99 0.65 12.86
N ARG A 164 -9.23 1.14 12.87
CA ARG A 164 -9.58 2.53 13.21
C ARG A 164 -9.91 2.71 14.69
N ASN A 165 -9.95 1.63 15.48
CA ASN A 165 -10.24 1.69 16.90
C ASN A 165 -9.15 1.04 17.76
N LYS A 166 -8.23 1.87 18.27
CA LYS A 166 -7.17 1.47 19.21
C LYS A 166 -7.66 0.91 20.55
N GLU A 167 -8.90 1.21 20.96
CA GLU A 167 -9.45 0.82 22.26
C GLU A 167 -10.13 -0.56 22.22
N ASN A 168 -10.52 -1.02 21.02
CA ASN A 168 -11.28 -2.25 20.85
C ASN A 168 -10.77 -3.04 19.64
N VAL A 169 -9.50 -3.43 19.69
CA VAL A 169 -8.85 -4.34 18.73
C VAL A 169 -9.24 -5.79 19.01
N ARG A 170 -10.51 -6.15 18.78
CA ARG A 170 -10.96 -7.53 19.01
C ARG A 170 -10.26 -8.48 18.04
N PRO A 171 -9.71 -9.60 18.54
CA PRO A 171 -9.30 -10.71 17.68
C PRO A 171 -10.45 -11.10 16.73
N ARG A 172 -10.11 -11.42 15.50
CA ARG A 172 -11.04 -11.97 14.52
C ARG A 172 -11.12 -13.49 14.62
#